data_AF-A0AAD9LZJ4-F1
#
_entry.id   AF-A0AAD9LZJ4-F1
#
_cell.length_a   1.000
_cell.length_b   1.000
_cell.length_c   1.000
_cell.angle_alpha   90.00
_cell.angle_beta   90.00
_cell.angle_gamma   90.00
#
_symmetry.space_group_name_H-M   'P 1'
#
loop_
_entity.id
_entity.type
_entity.pdbx_description
1 polymer ?
#
loop_
_entity_poly.entity_id
_entity_poly.type
_entity_poly.pdbx_seq_one_letter_code
_entity_poly.pdbx_strand_id
1 'polypeptide(L)'
;MFGALKTTRGILERGLDGTISEPLRSEHSTPYLFYLISLLNVHESGPGDLQFFELCADHGLDDVLDHTETILVLLRNGVSFSAFHAFLKRNGFCYDSLPIETRLQHLRELSESDRSWNPDEVKQIIPEIFELTAEIIELSLDEGCALIHSVALLFSRRLTTWISPLGGDQRLEEEKKQWSKLIGSCIRQDPASLHRLESVCSRNNGYSEASPFSFILWSFFGTKHYSYLSLDSERHVMPPMQLLLESALTAWITTLSNCGIDLLSYGRQEKRLYDEGSTRYRRQFIPWDYSSVTSRLLLIGFTYGSRPEQWKLWWTWEYEDYAGEFWDLVESQRFKMPGSWVDEPWDCDDFVLEERRRQDIWEMEQNTPLIWSEYRKIRPPS
;
A
#
# COMPACT_ATOMS: atom_id res chain seq x y z
N MET A 1 -3.39 -16.76 16.41
CA MET A 1 -3.71 -18.19 16.67
C MET A 1 -4.87 -18.73 15.82
N PHE A 2 -5.85 -17.92 15.43
CA PHE A 2 -7.02 -18.38 14.64
C PHE A 2 -6.67 -18.93 13.24
N GLY A 3 -5.71 -18.31 12.52
CA GLY A 3 -5.27 -18.76 11.18
C GLY A 3 -4.63 -20.16 11.17
N ALA A 4 -3.70 -20.41 12.10
CA ALA A 4 -3.06 -21.72 12.27
C ALA A 4 -4.08 -22.83 12.55
N LEU A 5 -5.01 -22.60 13.48
CA LEU A 5 -6.00 -23.60 13.86
C LEU A 5 -6.98 -23.91 12.72
N LYS A 6 -7.38 -22.88 11.95
CA LYS A 6 -8.23 -23.04 10.75
C LYS A 6 -7.51 -23.80 9.64
N THR A 7 -6.21 -23.54 9.46
CA THR A 7 -5.38 -24.19 8.44
C THR A 7 -5.11 -25.66 8.78
N THR A 8 -4.66 -25.94 10.01
CA THR A 8 -4.46 -27.30 10.48
C THR A 8 -5.75 -28.11 10.40
N ARG A 9 -6.89 -27.52 10.79
CA ARG A 9 -8.20 -28.17 10.65
C ARG A 9 -8.53 -28.46 9.19
N GLY A 10 -8.31 -27.51 8.27
CA GLY A 10 -8.55 -27.71 6.85
C GLY A 10 -7.74 -28.86 6.25
N ILE A 11 -6.47 -28.98 6.63
CA ILE A 11 -5.61 -30.09 6.19
C ILE A 11 -6.04 -31.42 6.81
N LEU A 12 -6.38 -31.43 8.11
CA LEU A 12 -6.84 -32.64 8.78
C LEU A 12 -8.18 -33.15 8.21
N GLU A 13 -9.08 -32.25 7.82
CA GLU A 13 -10.39 -32.61 7.25
C GLU A 13 -10.29 -33.14 5.82
N ARG A 14 -9.34 -32.63 5.01
CA ARG A 14 -9.20 -32.98 3.59
C ARG A 14 -8.11 -34.00 3.28
N GLY A 15 -7.15 -34.15 4.19
CA GLY A 15 -5.86 -34.77 3.87
C GLY A 15 -4.99 -33.85 3.02
N LEU A 16 -3.67 -34.03 3.10
CA LEU A 16 -2.73 -33.19 2.35
C LEU A 16 -2.87 -33.37 0.84
N ASP A 17 -3.00 -34.60 0.36
CA ASP A 17 -3.20 -34.92 -1.07
C ASP A 17 -4.48 -34.29 -1.61
N GLY A 18 -5.57 -34.29 -0.82
CA GLY A 18 -6.81 -33.61 -1.17
C GLY A 18 -6.63 -32.10 -1.23
N THR A 19 -5.85 -31.53 -0.32
CA THR A 19 -5.55 -30.09 -0.28
C THR A 19 -4.68 -29.64 -1.47
N ILE A 20 -3.79 -30.51 -1.95
CA ILE A 20 -2.95 -30.29 -3.13
C ILE A 20 -3.75 -30.43 -4.42
N SER A 21 -4.61 -31.47 -4.49
CA SER A 21 -5.31 -31.84 -5.73
C SER A 21 -6.63 -31.08 -5.94
N GLU A 22 -7.28 -30.60 -4.87
CA GLU A 22 -8.51 -29.84 -4.97
C GLU A 22 -8.23 -28.38 -5.34
N PRO A 23 -8.79 -27.87 -6.45
CA PRO A 23 -8.72 -26.46 -6.77
C PRO A 23 -9.54 -25.64 -5.78
N LEU A 24 -9.07 -24.43 -5.45
CA LEU A 24 -9.78 -23.51 -4.55
C LEU A 24 -11.20 -23.18 -5.04
N ARG A 25 -11.39 -23.12 -6.35
CA ARG A 25 -12.67 -22.96 -7.05
C ARG A 25 -12.64 -23.77 -8.35
N SER A 26 -13.78 -24.23 -8.84
CA SER A 26 -13.88 -24.98 -10.11
C SER A 26 -13.30 -24.24 -11.33
N GLU A 27 -13.15 -22.93 -11.25
CA GLU A 27 -12.65 -22.05 -12.32
C GLU A 27 -11.16 -21.70 -12.20
N HIS A 28 -10.48 -22.08 -11.11
CA HIS A 28 -9.07 -21.75 -10.88
C HIS A 28 -8.24 -23.01 -10.71
N SER A 29 -7.12 -23.11 -11.43
CA SER A 29 -6.15 -24.22 -11.27
C SER A 29 -5.36 -24.14 -9.97
N THR A 30 -5.53 -23.11 -9.15
CA THR A 30 -4.80 -22.90 -7.91
C THR A 30 -5.20 -23.93 -6.84
N PRO A 31 -4.27 -24.79 -6.38
CA PRO A 31 -4.48 -25.68 -5.25
C PRO A 31 -5.04 -24.97 -4.01
N TYR A 32 -6.00 -25.62 -3.33
CA TYR A 32 -6.56 -25.15 -2.06
C TYR A 32 -5.47 -24.93 -1.00
N LEU A 33 -4.36 -25.66 -1.09
CA LEU A 33 -3.18 -25.50 -0.23
C LEU A 33 -2.63 -24.07 -0.24
N PHE A 34 -2.63 -23.37 -1.38
CA PHE A 34 -2.14 -21.99 -1.44
C PHE A 34 -3.02 -21.00 -0.69
N TYR A 35 -4.33 -21.25 -0.65
CA TYR A 35 -5.23 -20.49 0.20
C TYR A 35 -4.98 -20.75 1.69
N LEU A 36 -4.69 -22.00 2.07
CA LEU A 36 -4.32 -22.30 3.45
C LEU A 36 -3.00 -21.64 3.86
N ILE A 37 -2.00 -21.67 2.97
CA ILE A 37 -0.72 -21.00 3.13
C ILE A 37 -0.91 -19.48 3.29
N SER A 38 -1.79 -18.85 2.50
CA SER A 38 -2.05 -17.42 2.63
C SER A 38 -2.71 -17.07 3.97
N LEU A 39 -3.62 -17.91 4.47
CA LEU A 39 -4.28 -17.74 5.77
C LEU A 39 -3.31 -17.82 6.96
N LEU A 40 -2.29 -18.67 6.88
CA LEU A 40 -1.24 -18.74 7.89
C LEU A 40 -0.40 -17.48 7.93
N ASN A 41 -0.10 -16.92 6.77
CA ASN A 41 0.76 -15.76 6.67
C ASN A 41 0.10 -14.48 7.21
N VAL A 42 -1.23 -14.38 7.34
CA VAL A 42 -1.91 -13.13 7.77
C VAL A 42 -1.45 -12.61 9.14
N HIS A 43 -0.87 -13.46 9.98
CA HIS A 43 -0.29 -13.06 11.26
C HIS A 43 1.24 -13.10 11.19
N GLU A 44 1.92 -12.14 11.83
CA GLU A 44 3.38 -12.12 11.95
C GLU A 44 3.88 -13.52 12.30
N SER A 45 4.62 -14.12 11.38
CA SER A 45 4.88 -15.55 11.39
C SER A 45 5.65 -15.90 12.65
N GLY A 46 4.99 -16.60 13.57
CA GLY A 46 5.66 -17.14 14.74
C GLY A 46 6.58 -18.29 14.33
N PRO A 47 7.49 -18.75 15.20
CA PRO A 47 8.31 -19.94 14.95
C PRO A 47 7.50 -21.18 14.54
N GLY A 48 6.24 -21.28 14.97
CA GLY A 48 5.33 -22.38 14.61
C GLY A 48 4.82 -22.33 13.16
N ASP A 49 4.75 -21.16 12.53
CA ASP A 49 4.32 -21.05 11.14
C ASP A 49 5.44 -21.55 10.20
N LEU A 50 6.70 -21.28 10.54
CA LEU A 50 7.87 -21.83 9.84
C LEU A 50 7.91 -23.37 9.89
N GLN A 51 7.67 -23.96 11.06
CA GLN A 51 7.60 -25.42 11.20
C GLN A 51 6.48 -26.04 10.37
N PHE A 52 5.35 -25.34 10.24
CA PHE A 52 4.26 -25.79 9.38
C PHE A 52 4.65 -25.74 7.90
N PHE A 53 5.35 -24.69 7.46
CA PHE A 53 5.87 -24.60 6.09
C PHE A 53 6.89 -25.71 5.80
N GLU A 54 7.78 -25.99 6.76
CA GLU A 54 8.72 -27.11 6.68
C GLU A 54 7.99 -28.45 6.55
N LEU A 55 6.97 -28.68 7.39
CA LEU A 55 6.14 -29.89 7.36
C LEU A 55 5.38 -30.06 6.04
N CYS A 56 4.79 -28.98 5.52
CA CYS A 56 4.10 -29.04 4.24
C CYS A 56 5.10 -29.37 3.11
N ALA A 57 6.29 -28.78 3.14
CA ALA A 57 7.34 -29.09 2.19
C ALA A 57 7.86 -30.54 2.31
N ASP A 58 7.85 -31.14 3.51
CA ASP A 58 8.21 -32.56 3.75
C ASP A 58 7.24 -33.58 3.15
N HIS A 59 6.05 -33.15 2.70
CA HIS A 59 4.98 -34.08 2.35
C HIS A 59 4.40 -33.85 0.93
N GLY A 60 5.24 -33.56 -0.07
CA GLY A 60 4.83 -33.64 -1.48
C GLY A 60 4.48 -32.31 -2.15
N LEU A 61 4.90 -31.19 -1.55
CA LEU A 61 4.82 -29.88 -2.19
C LEU A 61 5.83 -29.73 -3.35
N ASP A 62 6.92 -30.49 -3.33
CA ASP A 62 7.97 -30.46 -4.37
C ASP A 62 7.39 -30.71 -5.77
N ASP A 63 6.51 -31.71 -5.94
CA ASP A 63 5.85 -32.03 -7.22
C ASP A 63 4.92 -30.91 -7.73
N VAL A 64 4.39 -30.08 -6.82
CA VAL A 64 3.50 -28.96 -7.15
C VAL A 64 4.31 -27.73 -7.58
N LEU A 65 5.55 -27.63 -7.10
CA LEU A 65 6.35 -26.41 -7.11
C LEU A 65 7.50 -26.40 -8.12
N ASP A 66 7.69 -27.49 -8.85
CA ASP A 66 8.60 -27.58 -9.99
C ASP A 66 8.25 -26.58 -11.12
N HIS A 67 7.06 -25.96 -11.07
CA HIS A 67 6.62 -24.97 -12.04
C HIS A 67 6.79 -23.54 -11.51
N THR A 68 7.47 -22.70 -12.31
CA THR A 68 7.63 -21.25 -12.05
C THR A 68 6.28 -20.54 -11.84
N GLU A 69 5.22 -21.00 -12.49
CA GLU A 69 3.85 -20.50 -12.28
C GLU A 69 3.34 -20.72 -10.85
N THR A 70 3.73 -21.83 -10.22
CA THR A 70 3.34 -22.11 -8.84
C THR A 70 4.02 -21.15 -7.86
N ILE A 71 5.27 -20.77 -8.14
CA ILE A 71 6.01 -19.75 -7.37
C ILE A 71 5.27 -18.41 -7.45
N LEU A 72 4.83 -17.98 -8.65
CA LEU A 72 4.01 -16.77 -8.82
C LEU A 72 2.73 -16.83 -7.99
N VAL A 73 2.03 -17.97 -8.03
CA VAL A 73 0.81 -18.17 -7.25
C VAL A 73 1.09 -18.03 -5.75
N LEU A 74 2.18 -18.57 -5.23
CA LEU A 74 2.58 -18.39 -3.84
C LEU A 74 2.81 -16.92 -3.49
N LEU A 75 3.56 -16.19 -4.32
CA LEU A 75 3.88 -14.78 -4.10
C LEU A 75 2.61 -13.91 -4.10
N ARG A 76 1.70 -14.13 -5.07
CA ARG A 76 0.38 -13.47 -5.15
C ARG A 76 -0.50 -13.74 -3.93
N ASN A 77 -0.33 -14.91 -3.32
CA ASN A 77 -1.03 -15.31 -2.11
C ASN A 77 -0.38 -14.74 -0.82
N GLY A 78 0.62 -13.85 -0.94
CA GLY A 78 1.12 -13.04 0.17
C GLY A 78 1.94 -13.83 1.18
N VAL A 79 2.70 -14.81 0.70
CA VAL A 79 3.62 -15.61 1.52
C VAL A 79 4.70 -14.73 2.13
N SER A 80 5.01 -14.93 3.41
CA SER A 80 6.10 -14.19 4.07
C SER A 80 7.43 -14.54 3.41
N PHE A 81 8.37 -13.59 3.37
CA PHE A 81 9.68 -13.88 2.78
C PHE A 81 10.38 -15.04 3.49
N SER A 82 10.27 -15.17 4.81
CA SER A 82 10.92 -16.26 5.53
C SER A 82 10.39 -17.63 5.10
N ALA A 83 9.07 -17.78 4.95
CA ALA A 83 8.46 -18.98 4.42
C ALA A 83 8.87 -19.22 2.95
N PHE A 84 8.87 -18.15 2.16
CA PHE A 84 9.28 -18.17 0.77
C PHE A 84 10.74 -18.63 0.61
N HIS A 85 11.67 -18.03 1.35
CA HIS A 85 13.09 -18.35 1.34
C HIS A 85 13.39 -19.75 1.87
N ALA A 86 12.70 -20.18 2.94
CA ALA A 86 12.80 -21.56 3.43
C ALA A 86 12.41 -22.56 2.34
N PHE A 87 11.33 -22.24 1.59
CA PHE A 87 10.88 -23.00 0.45
C PHE A 87 11.95 -23.05 -0.68
N LEU A 88 12.53 -21.91 -1.08
CA LEU A 88 13.58 -21.87 -2.11
C LEU A 88 14.82 -22.68 -1.73
N LYS A 89 15.31 -22.47 -0.50
CA LYS A 89 16.52 -23.13 0.01
C LYS A 89 16.40 -24.65 -0.02
N ARG A 90 15.23 -25.18 0.32
CA ARG A 90 14.95 -26.60 0.35
C ARG A 90 14.98 -27.22 -1.06
N ASN A 91 14.38 -26.54 -2.03
CA ASN A 91 14.31 -27.01 -3.41
C ASN A 91 15.61 -26.80 -4.20
N GLY A 92 16.65 -26.24 -3.56
CA GLY A 92 17.86 -25.82 -4.25
C GLY A 92 17.58 -24.79 -5.34
N PHE A 93 16.44 -24.09 -5.27
CA PHE A 93 16.02 -23.15 -6.29
C PHE A 93 16.86 -21.89 -6.18
N CYS A 94 17.52 -21.52 -7.27
CA CYS A 94 18.31 -20.31 -7.36
C CYS A 94 17.57 -19.29 -8.22
N TYR A 95 17.18 -18.15 -7.64
CA TYR A 95 16.49 -17.09 -8.38
C TYR A 95 17.31 -16.61 -9.56
N ASP A 96 18.63 -16.55 -9.43
CA ASP A 96 19.57 -16.12 -10.48
C ASP A 96 19.49 -16.98 -11.76
N SER A 97 18.86 -18.17 -11.69
CA SER A 97 18.61 -19.01 -12.86
C SER A 97 17.37 -18.61 -13.68
N LEU A 98 16.48 -17.78 -13.12
CA LEU A 98 15.31 -17.28 -13.83
C LEU A 98 15.65 -16.11 -14.77
N PRO A 99 14.94 -16.00 -15.91
CA PRO A 99 14.97 -14.80 -16.73
C PRO A 99 14.69 -13.54 -15.90
N ILE A 100 15.39 -12.44 -16.21
CA ILE A 100 15.29 -11.19 -15.45
C ILE A 100 13.86 -10.62 -15.47
N GLU A 101 13.15 -10.79 -16.58
CA GLU A 101 11.76 -10.38 -16.79
C GLU A 101 10.84 -11.04 -15.75
N THR A 102 11.01 -12.36 -15.55
CA THR A 102 10.29 -13.11 -14.53
C THR A 102 10.61 -12.59 -13.13
N ARG A 103 11.88 -12.28 -12.84
CA ARG A 103 12.30 -11.74 -11.53
C ARG A 103 11.73 -10.34 -11.27
N LEU A 104 11.66 -9.50 -12.30
CA LEU A 104 11.04 -8.17 -12.25
C LEU A 104 9.53 -8.27 -11.98
N GLN A 105 8.83 -9.16 -12.67
CA GLN A 105 7.42 -9.44 -12.41
C GLN A 105 7.19 -9.94 -10.98
N HIS A 106 8.03 -10.86 -10.50
CA HIS A 106 7.97 -11.36 -9.12
C HIS A 106 8.16 -10.22 -8.12
N LEU A 107 9.15 -9.36 -8.34
CA LEU A 107 9.38 -8.20 -7.49
C LEU A 107 8.17 -7.25 -7.50
N ARG A 108 7.53 -7.05 -8.65
CA ARG A 108 6.32 -6.24 -8.76
C ARG A 108 5.18 -6.82 -7.93
N GLU A 109 4.86 -8.09 -8.11
CA GLU A 109 3.78 -8.75 -7.37
C GLU A 109 4.03 -8.69 -5.86
N LEU A 110 5.28 -8.87 -5.44
CA LEU A 110 5.69 -8.74 -4.05
C LEU A 110 5.54 -7.31 -3.53
N SER A 111 5.92 -6.33 -4.34
CA SER A 111 5.74 -4.92 -3.99
C SER A 111 4.25 -4.56 -3.81
N GLU A 112 3.34 -5.27 -4.47
CA GLU A 112 1.89 -5.12 -4.33
C GLU A 112 1.30 -5.94 -3.16
N SER A 113 2.07 -6.84 -2.55
CA SER A 113 1.58 -7.87 -1.60
C SER A 113 1.29 -7.54 -0.12
N ASP A 114 0.81 -6.40 0.37
CA ASP A 114 0.69 -6.05 1.83
C ASP A 114 1.89 -6.37 2.79
N ARG A 115 2.97 -7.01 2.35
CA ARG A 115 4.09 -7.45 3.20
C ARG A 115 5.23 -6.45 3.17
N SER A 116 5.87 -6.31 4.32
CA SER A 116 7.14 -5.60 4.46
C SER A 116 8.28 -6.56 4.13
N TRP A 117 9.06 -6.21 3.13
CA TRP A 117 10.30 -6.91 2.80
C TRP A 117 11.49 -6.06 3.26
N ASN A 118 12.65 -6.67 3.44
CA ASN A 118 13.90 -5.97 3.70
C ASN A 118 14.82 -5.98 2.45
N PRO A 119 15.84 -5.11 2.38
CA PRO A 119 16.65 -4.94 1.17
C PRO A 119 17.43 -6.19 0.76
N ASP A 120 17.83 -7.03 1.71
CA ASP A 120 18.54 -8.27 1.42
C ASP A 120 17.60 -9.30 0.77
N GLU A 121 16.31 -9.27 1.09
CA GLU A 121 15.29 -10.13 0.48
C GLU A 121 15.04 -9.72 -0.96
N VAL A 122 14.97 -8.41 -1.23
CA VAL A 122 14.87 -7.87 -2.59
C VAL A 122 16.11 -8.23 -3.41
N LYS A 123 17.30 -8.16 -2.79
CA LYS A 123 18.56 -8.55 -3.43
C LYS A 123 18.59 -10.03 -3.82
N GLN A 124 17.90 -10.90 -3.10
CA GLN A 124 17.83 -12.32 -3.48
C GLN A 124 16.99 -12.55 -4.73
N ILE A 125 16.05 -11.65 -5.03
CA ILE A 125 15.24 -11.72 -6.25
C ILE A 125 15.99 -11.06 -7.40
N ILE A 126 16.58 -9.90 -7.15
CA ILE A 126 17.36 -9.15 -8.15
C ILE A 126 18.74 -8.84 -7.54
N PRO A 127 19.73 -9.76 -7.64
CA PRO A 127 21.08 -9.51 -7.15
C PRO A 127 21.73 -8.26 -7.73
N GLU A 128 21.35 -7.92 -8.96
CA GLU A 128 21.82 -6.77 -9.73
C GLU A 128 21.24 -5.44 -9.23
N ILE A 129 20.33 -5.43 -8.25
CA ILE A 129 19.59 -4.21 -7.86
C ILE A 129 20.47 -3.08 -7.31
N PHE A 130 21.66 -3.41 -6.81
CA PHE A 130 22.65 -2.43 -6.36
C PHE A 130 23.60 -1.96 -7.46
N GLU A 131 23.63 -2.67 -8.60
CA GLU A 131 24.50 -2.44 -9.75
C GLU A 131 23.69 -2.53 -11.05
N LEU A 132 22.59 -1.76 -11.10
CA LEU A 132 21.64 -1.78 -12.20
C LEU A 132 22.30 -1.35 -13.51
N THR A 133 22.13 -2.18 -14.55
CA THR A 133 22.51 -1.87 -15.93
C THR A 133 21.35 -1.20 -16.66
N ALA A 134 21.65 -0.47 -17.74
CA ALA A 134 20.62 0.14 -18.59
C ALA A 134 19.65 -0.91 -19.16
N GLU A 135 20.16 -2.10 -19.50
CA GLU A 135 19.37 -3.22 -20.02
C GLU A 135 18.28 -3.68 -19.04
N ILE A 136 18.60 -3.82 -17.75
CA ILE A 136 17.61 -4.22 -16.73
C ILE A 136 16.52 -3.15 -16.58
N ILE A 137 16.90 -1.87 -16.67
CA ILE A 137 15.94 -0.76 -16.63
C ILE A 137 15.02 -0.82 -17.84
N GLU A 138 15.56 -0.94 -19.05
CA GLU A 138 14.78 -1.04 -20.29
C GLU A 138 13.82 -2.23 -20.24
N LEU A 139 14.28 -3.42 -19.84
CA LEU A 139 13.43 -4.60 -19.67
C LEU A 139 12.32 -4.36 -18.64
N SER A 140 12.61 -3.70 -17.52
CA SER A 140 11.57 -3.38 -16.53
C SER A 140 10.49 -2.44 -17.07
N LEU A 141 10.85 -1.55 -18.00
CA LEU A 141 9.91 -0.62 -18.63
C LEU A 141 9.05 -1.31 -19.69
N ASP A 142 9.63 -2.23 -20.44
CA ASP A 142 8.95 -3.03 -21.48
C ASP A 142 7.93 -4.00 -20.85
N GLU A 143 8.27 -4.58 -19.70
CA GLU A 143 7.37 -5.45 -18.93
C GLU A 143 6.31 -4.67 -18.12
N GLY A 144 6.28 -3.33 -18.22
CA GLY A 144 5.32 -2.50 -17.50
C GLY A 144 5.44 -2.57 -15.98
N CYS A 145 6.64 -2.87 -15.47
CA CYS A 145 6.95 -2.99 -14.05
C CYS A 145 8.23 -2.22 -13.71
N ALA A 146 8.24 -0.92 -14.03
CA ALA A 146 9.40 -0.07 -13.84
C ALA A 146 9.97 -0.27 -12.44
N LEU A 147 11.25 -0.61 -12.37
CA LEU A 147 11.86 -1.07 -11.14
C LEU A 147 11.72 -0.06 -10.00
N ILE A 148 11.79 1.24 -10.33
CA ILE A 148 11.60 2.32 -9.37
C ILE A 148 10.23 2.30 -8.70
N HIS A 149 9.16 1.90 -9.40
CA HIS A 149 7.84 1.77 -8.80
C HIS A 149 7.83 0.64 -7.78
N SER A 150 8.24 -0.57 -8.18
CA SER A 150 8.26 -1.74 -7.30
C SER A 150 9.12 -1.51 -6.05
N VAL A 151 10.24 -0.81 -6.21
CA VAL A 151 11.09 -0.43 -5.08
C VAL A 151 10.45 0.65 -4.21
N ALA A 152 9.83 1.68 -4.81
CA ALA A 152 9.14 2.73 -4.06
C ALA A 152 7.95 2.18 -3.25
N LEU A 153 7.23 1.21 -3.83
CA LEU A 153 6.17 0.42 -3.20
C LEU A 153 6.69 -0.29 -1.92
N LEU A 154 7.80 -1.02 -2.03
CA LEU A 154 8.38 -1.71 -0.89
C LEU A 154 8.94 -0.74 0.15
N PHE A 155 9.61 0.32 -0.31
CA PHE A 155 10.13 1.38 0.54
C PHE A 155 9.03 2.07 1.36
N SER A 156 7.89 2.40 0.74
CA SER A 156 6.77 3.06 1.42
C SER A 156 6.16 2.17 2.50
N ARG A 157 6.04 0.88 2.23
CA ARG A 157 5.61 -0.11 3.23
C ARG A 157 6.60 -0.24 4.37
N ARG A 158 7.90 -0.13 4.08
CA ARG A 158 8.91 -0.27 5.13
C ARG A 158 9.00 0.97 6.01
N LEU A 159 8.81 2.15 5.42
CA LEU A 159 8.64 3.41 6.15
C LEU A 159 7.53 3.35 7.21
N THR A 160 6.39 2.71 6.93
CA THR A 160 5.28 2.61 7.91
C THR A 160 5.72 1.91 9.19
N THR A 161 6.59 0.91 9.07
CA THR A 161 7.12 0.17 10.22
C THR A 161 8.19 0.95 10.98
N TRP A 162 8.94 1.83 10.31
CA TRP A 162 10.00 2.64 10.95
C TRP A 162 9.45 3.72 11.86
N ILE A 163 8.29 4.27 11.52
CA ILE A 163 7.72 5.40 12.25
C ILE A 163 6.87 4.90 13.44
N SER A 164 6.68 3.58 13.57
CA SER A 164 6.05 3.00 14.76
C SER A 164 6.93 3.24 15.99
N PRO A 165 6.39 3.82 17.10
CA PRO A 165 7.17 4.20 18.29
C PRO A 165 7.84 3.02 19.03
N LEU A 166 7.60 1.79 18.59
CA LEU A 166 8.22 0.58 19.11
C LEU A 166 9.66 0.35 18.58
N GLY A 167 10.10 1.09 17.55
CA GLY A 167 11.38 0.86 16.87
C GLY A 167 12.52 1.77 17.31
N GLY A 168 13.12 1.53 18.48
CA GLY A 168 14.38 2.16 18.90
C GLY A 168 15.64 1.37 18.52
N ASP A 169 15.55 0.45 17.54
CA ASP A 169 16.59 -0.54 17.26
C ASP A 169 17.63 0.00 16.25
N GLN A 170 18.92 -0.16 16.57
CA GLN A 170 20.04 0.14 15.68
C GLN A 170 19.93 -0.62 14.34
N ARG A 171 19.28 -1.79 14.32
CA ARG A 171 18.99 -2.55 13.11
C ARG A 171 18.13 -1.76 12.10
N LEU A 172 17.22 -0.93 12.60
CA LEU A 172 16.30 -0.13 11.79
C LEU A 172 17.03 0.95 10.98
N GLU A 173 18.02 1.59 11.59
CA GLU A 173 18.82 2.64 10.94
C GLU A 173 19.70 2.09 9.81
N GLU A 174 20.24 0.88 9.99
CA GLU A 174 21.00 0.21 8.92
C GLU A 174 20.06 -0.20 7.77
N GLU A 175 18.90 -0.78 8.09
CA GLU A 175 17.90 -1.13 7.08
C GLU A 175 17.43 0.11 6.29
N LYS A 176 17.20 1.24 6.98
CA LYS A 176 16.86 2.52 6.36
C LYS A 176 17.93 3.02 5.40
N LYS A 177 19.22 2.90 5.75
CA LYS A 177 20.33 3.25 4.85
C LYS A 177 20.35 2.35 3.62
N GLN A 178 20.16 1.05 3.80
CA GLN A 178 20.14 0.09 2.70
C GLN A 178 18.99 0.38 1.73
N TRP A 179 17.78 0.65 2.24
CA TRP A 179 16.65 1.07 1.42
C TRP A 179 16.91 2.38 0.68
N SER A 180 17.45 3.39 1.37
CA SER A 180 17.82 4.67 0.76
C SER A 180 18.86 4.50 -0.36
N LYS A 181 19.81 3.59 -0.18
CA LYS A 181 20.81 3.23 -1.20
C LYS A 181 20.17 2.54 -2.39
N LEU A 182 19.29 1.56 -2.15
CA LEU A 182 18.61 0.76 -3.16
C LEU A 182 17.70 1.64 -4.03
N ILE A 183 16.84 2.43 -3.41
CA ILE A 183 15.95 3.34 -4.14
C ILE A 183 16.73 4.45 -4.86
N GLY A 184 17.81 4.95 -4.24
CA GLY A 184 18.68 5.94 -4.88
C GLY A 184 19.43 5.38 -6.09
N SER A 185 19.75 4.09 -6.09
CA SER A 185 20.31 3.39 -7.26
C SER A 185 19.31 3.44 -8.43
N CYS A 186 18.05 3.08 -8.17
CA CYS A 186 16.98 3.11 -9.17
C CYS A 186 16.77 4.53 -9.72
N ILE A 187 16.67 5.54 -8.83
CA ILE A 187 16.47 6.95 -9.20
C ILE A 187 17.59 7.47 -10.11
N ARG A 188 18.85 7.14 -9.80
CA ARG A 188 19.98 7.63 -10.59
C ARG A 188 20.05 7.03 -11.99
N GLN A 189 19.61 5.77 -12.15
CA GLN A 189 19.62 5.10 -13.45
C GLN A 189 18.39 5.45 -14.28
N ASP A 190 17.24 5.67 -13.64
CA ASP A 190 15.98 5.98 -14.32
C ASP A 190 15.21 7.12 -13.63
N PRO A 191 15.69 8.37 -13.76
CA PRO A 191 14.97 9.52 -13.23
C PRO A 191 13.69 9.82 -14.03
N ALA A 192 13.55 9.34 -15.26
CA ALA A 192 12.37 9.60 -16.09
C ALA A 192 11.12 8.89 -15.56
N SER A 193 11.30 7.68 -15.00
CA SER A 193 10.20 6.91 -14.41
C SER A 193 9.68 7.44 -13.08
N LEU A 194 10.29 8.49 -12.51
CA LEU A 194 9.78 9.17 -11.32
C LEU A 194 8.37 9.75 -11.48
N HIS A 195 7.94 10.01 -12.71
CA HIS A 195 6.63 10.54 -13.06
C HIS A 195 5.80 9.58 -13.90
N ARG A 196 6.34 8.39 -14.20
CA ARG A 196 5.63 7.37 -14.97
C ARG A 196 4.40 6.96 -14.17
N LEU A 197 3.29 6.80 -14.87
CA LEU A 197 2.09 6.25 -14.29
C LEU A 197 2.07 4.76 -14.58
N GLU A 198 1.93 3.95 -13.54
CA GLU A 198 1.77 2.51 -13.69
C GLU A 198 0.51 2.05 -13.01
N SER A 199 -0.10 1.01 -13.58
CA SER A 199 -1.22 0.32 -12.98
C SER A 199 -0.77 -0.42 -11.73
N VAL A 200 -1.24 0.02 -10.56
CA VAL A 200 -0.97 -0.64 -9.29
C VAL A 200 -2.25 -1.26 -8.76
N CYS A 201 -2.16 -2.51 -8.33
CA CYS A 201 -3.29 -3.20 -7.72
C CYS A 201 -3.57 -2.65 -6.30
N SER A 202 -4.78 -2.14 -6.09
CA SER A 202 -5.34 -1.91 -4.77
C SER A 202 -6.28 -3.04 -4.41
N ARG A 203 -6.02 -3.73 -3.29
CA ARG A 203 -6.83 -4.85 -2.81
C ARG A 203 -8.31 -4.52 -2.63
N ASN A 204 -8.64 -3.26 -2.31
CA ASN A 204 -10.02 -2.83 -2.09
C ASN A 204 -10.62 -2.10 -3.30
N ASN A 205 -9.77 -1.47 -4.12
CA ASN A 205 -10.24 -0.47 -5.08
C ASN A 205 -9.92 -0.84 -6.55
N GLY A 206 -9.36 -2.02 -6.81
CA GLY A 206 -8.96 -2.46 -8.16
C GLY A 206 -7.66 -1.80 -8.63
N TYR A 207 -7.39 -1.88 -9.93
CA TYR A 207 -6.22 -1.29 -10.55
C TYR A 207 -6.35 0.23 -10.70
N SER A 208 -5.28 0.97 -10.41
CA SER A 208 -5.23 2.40 -10.67
C SER A 208 -3.84 2.86 -11.05
N GLU A 209 -3.78 3.89 -11.89
CA GLU A 209 -2.55 4.54 -12.28
C GLU A 209 -2.01 5.44 -11.15
N ALA A 210 -0.73 5.28 -10.85
CA ALA A 210 -0.04 6.09 -9.85
C ALA A 210 1.43 6.29 -10.22
N SER A 211 1.95 7.49 -9.96
CA SER A 211 3.40 7.74 -9.89
C SER A 211 3.99 7.13 -8.62
N PRO A 212 5.32 6.92 -8.52
CA PRO A 212 5.96 6.48 -7.29
C PRO A 212 5.61 7.36 -6.09
N PHE A 213 5.54 8.69 -6.28
CA PHE A 213 5.10 9.64 -5.25
C PHE A 213 3.67 9.40 -4.80
N SER A 214 2.76 9.35 -5.77
CA SER A 214 1.33 9.14 -5.54
C SER A 214 1.09 7.83 -4.82
N PHE A 215 1.86 6.81 -5.18
CA PHE A 215 1.79 5.51 -4.55
C PHE A 215 2.30 5.54 -3.12
N ILE A 216 3.45 6.19 -2.86
CA ILE A 216 3.97 6.34 -1.50
C ILE A 216 2.89 6.93 -0.60
N LEU A 217 2.25 8.03 -1.03
CA LEU A 217 1.13 8.63 -0.30
C LEU A 217 -0.02 7.64 -0.13
N TRP A 218 -0.41 6.96 -1.21
CA TRP A 218 -1.52 6.02 -1.22
C TRP A 218 -1.34 4.81 -0.29
N SER A 219 -0.11 4.30 -0.16
CA SER A 219 0.20 3.11 0.63
C SER A 219 -0.13 3.27 2.12
N PHE A 220 -0.16 4.50 2.63
CA PHE A 220 -0.58 4.80 4.00
C PHE A 220 -2.10 4.78 4.17
N PHE A 221 -2.88 4.99 3.09
CA PHE A 221 -4.34 5.00 3.14
C PHE A 221 -4.96 3.61 2.91
N GLY A 222 -4.34 2.82 2.03
CA GLY A 222 -4.90 1.54 1.60
C GLY A 222 -4.56 0.34 2.49
N THR A 223 -3.55 0.45 3.35
CA THR A 223 -3.08 -0.70 4.12
C THR A 223 -3.97 -0.93 5.35
N LYS A 224 -4.65 -2.09 5.38
CA LYS A 224 -5.44 -2.58 6.53
C LYS A 224 -4.66 -2.65 7.84
N HIS A 225 -3.33 -2.53 7.78
CA HIS A 225 -2.46 -2.52 8.96
C HIS A 225 -2.88 -1.48 10.01
N TYR A 226 -3.40 -0.33 9.59
CA TYR A 226 -3.81 0.72 10.53
C TYR A 226 -5.13 0.41 11.25
N SER A 227 -6.06 -0.31 10.61
CA SER A 227 -7.31 -0.74 11.27
C SER A 227 -7.08 -1.76 12.39
N TYR A 228 -6.03 -2.60 12.31
CA TYR A 228 -5.78 -3.64 13.31
C TYR A 228 -4.98 -3.16 14.52
N LEU A 229 -4.08 -2.19 14.35
CA LEU A 229 -3.31 -1.61 15.47
C LEU A 229 -4.21 -0.82 16.45
N SER A 230 -5.41 -0.44 16.01
CA SER A 230 -6.42 0.24 16.84
C SER A 230 -7.17 -0.70 17.79
N LEU A 231 -7.28 -2.00 17.47
CA LEU A 231 -8.16 -2.91 18.21
C LEU A 231 -7.53 -3.52 19.48
N ASP A 232 -6.20 -3.54 19.57
CA ASP A 232 -5.49 -4.31 20.62
C ASP A 232 -4.91 -3.45 21.77
N SER A 233 -5.21 -2.15 21.85
CA SER A 233 -4.66 -1.34 22.95
C SER A 233 -5.48 -0.10 23.31
N GLU A 234 -6.15 -0.15 24.46
CA GLU A 234 -6.64 1.02 25.21
C GLU A 234 -5.52 1.99 25.65
N ARG A 235 -4.26 1.75 25.28
CA ARG A 235 -3.08 2.50 25.77
C ARG A 235 -2.14 3.01 24.69
N HIS A 236 -2.44 2.81 23.40
CA HIS A 236 -1.55 3.25 22.33
C HIS A 236 -2.21 4.34 21.50
N VAL A 237 -1.92 5.58 21.90
CA VAL A 237 -2.13 6.75 21.06
C VAL A 237 -1.19 6.59 19.86
N MET A 238 -1.71 6.06 18.75
CA MET A 238 -1.00 6.07 17.48
C MET A 238 -0.54 7.50 17.18
N PRO A 239 0.66 7.70 16.61
CA PRO A 239 1.01 9.00 16.06
C PRO A 239 -0.10 9.42 15.08
N PRO A 240 -0.55 10.67 15.10
CA PRO A 240 -1.49 11.17 14.10
C PRO A 240 -1.03 10.74 12.70
N MET A 241 -1.92 10.16 11.88
CA MET A 241 -1.61 9.72 10.50
C MET A 241 -0.87 10.81 9.69
N GLN A 242 -1.18 12.07 9.97
CA GLN A 242 -0.46 13.22 9.45
C GLN A 242 1.06 13.14 9.68
N LEU A 243 1.52 12.82 10.88
CA LEU A 243 2.96 12.70 11.19
C LEU A 243 3.61 11.54 10.43
N LEU A 244 2.89 10.44 10.24
CA LEU A 244 3.37 9.29 9.46
C LEU A 244 3.59 9.69 8.00
N LEU A 245 2.60 10.35 7.41
CA LEU A 245 2.64 10.85 6.03
C LEU A 245 3.71 11.92 5.84
N GLU A 246 3.84 12.85 6.77
CA GLU A 246 4.89 13.89 6.74
C GLU A 246 6.29 13.27 6.86
N SER A 247 6.46 12.24 7.70
CA SER A 247 7.73 11.52 7.84
C SER A 247 8.09 10.75 6.58
N ALA A 248 7.11 10.06 5.98
CA ALA A 248 7.30 9.34 4.73
C ALA A 248 7.61 10.27 3.56
N LEU A 249 6.89 11.39 3.45
CA LEU A 249 7.18 12.45 2.51
C LEU A 249 8.60 12.96 2.69
N THR A 250 8.97 13.30 3.92
CA THR A 250 10.31 13.82 4.23
C THR A 250 11.39 12.82 3.82
N ALA A 251 11.21 11.53 4.12
CA ALA A 251 12.15 10.48 3.74
C ALA A 251 12.27 10.35 2.21
N TRP A 252 11.15 10.34 1.49
CA TRP A 252 11.13 10.27 0.03
C TRP A 252 11.79 11.50 -0.63
N ILE A 253 11.40 12.70 -0.24
CA ILE A 253 11.94 13.94 -0.82
C ILE A 253 13.43 14.11 -0.48
N THR A 254 13.85 13.75 0.73
CA THR A 254 15.28 13.75 1.12
C THR A 254 16.07 12.79 0.24
N THR A 255 15.51 11.61 -0.03
CA THR A 255 16.11 10.61 -0.92
C THR A 255 16.29 11.15 -2.34
N LEU A 256 15.26 11.79 -2.90
CA LEU A 256 15.33 12.42 -4.22
C LEU A 256 16.40 13.53 -4.25
N SER A 257 16.41 14.39 -3.24
CA SER A 257 17.43 15.45 -3.11
C SER A 257 18.84 14.89 -3.07
N ASN A 258 19.06 13.81 -2.30
CA ASN A 258 20.36 13.14 -2.20
C ASN A 258 20.78 12.47 -3.52
N CYS A 259 19.83 12.17 -4.39
CA CYS A 259 20.09 11.65 -5.74
C CYS A 259 20.32 12.76 -6.78
N GLY A 260 20.29 14.04 -6.37
CA GLY A 260 20.51 15.17 -7.26
C GLY A 260 19.29 15.52 -8.13
N ILE A 261 18.10 15.02 -7.80
CA ILE A 261 16.87 15.37 -8.49
C ILE A 261 16.52 16.83 -8.20
N ASP A 262 16.22 17.60 -9.26
CA ASP A 262 15.66 18.95 -9.11
C ASP A 262 14.24 18.85 -8.53
N LEU A 263 14.14 19.03 -7.21
CA LEU A 263 12.89 18.97 -6.48
C LEU A 263 11.86 19.99 -6.98
N LEU A 264 12.29 21.14 -7.50
CA LEU A 264 11.35 22.14 -8.00
C LEU A 264 10.67 21.68 -9.29
N SER A 265 11.46 21.15 -10.23
CA SER A 265 10.92 20.55 -11.46
C SER A 265 10.07 19.31 -11.16
N TYR A 266 10.58 18.44 -10.28
CA TYR A 266 9.89 17.23 -9.84
C TYR A 266 8.52 17.55 -9.20
N GLY A 267 8.47 18.46 -8.22
CA GLY A 267 7.23 18.87 -7.57
C GLY A 267 6.24 19.55 -8.52
N ARG A 268 6.73 20.30 -9.51
CA ARG A 268 5.86 20.89 -10.55
C ARG A 268 5.17 19.80 -11.37
N GLN A 269 5.89 18.75 -11.73
CA GLN A 269 5.34 17.66 -12.53
C GLN A 269 4.37 16.80 -11.71
N GLU A 270 4.69 16.45 -10.46
CA GLU A 270 3.75 15.76 -9.57
C GLU A 270 2.49 16.59 -9.31
N LYS A 271 2.63 17.92 -9.19
CA LYS A 271 1.48 18.81 -8.97
C LYS A 271 0.56 18.82 -10.19
N ARG A 272 1.11 18.78 -11.40
CA ARG A 272 0.31 18.64 -12.64
C ARG A 272 -0.46 17.32 -12.65
N LEU A 273 0.22 16.20 -12.37
CA LEU A 273 -0.43 14.88 -12.31
C LEU A 273 -1.58 14.86 -11.29
N TYR A 274 -1.39 15.51 -10.14
CA TYR A 274 -2.43 15.68 -9.15
C TYR A 274 -3.62 16.53 -9.64
N ASP A 275 -3.34 17.71 -10.19
CA ASP A 275 -4.37 18.67 -10.62
C ASP A 275 -5.19 18.12 -11.80
N GLU A 276 -4.56 17.37 -12.70
CA GLU A 276 -5.20 16.66 -13.81
C GLU A 276 -6.05 15.46 -13.35
N GLY A 277 -5.87 15.00 -12.11
CA GLY A 277 -6.54 13.81 -11.59
C GLY A 277 -6.02 12.51 -12.19
N SER A 278 -4.83 12.53 -12.78
CA SER A 278 -4.13 11.37 -13.34
C SER A 278 -3.68 10.37 -12.25
N THR A 279 -3.82 10.76 -10.98
CA THR A 279 -3.50 9.94 -9.81
C THR A 279 -4.73 9.84 -8.91
N ARG A 280 -4.94 8.64 -8.34
CA ARG A 280 -6.21 8.32 -7.64
C ARG A 280 -6.37 9.00 -6.28
N TYR A 281 -5.31 9.56 -5.68
CA TYR A 281 -5.41 10.13 -4.33
C TYR A 281 -6.20 11.44 -4.27
N ARG A 282 -6.56 12.04 -5.41
CA ARG A 282 -7.53 13.15 -5.46
C ARG A 282 -8.91 12.78 -4.89
N ARG A 283 -9.21 11.49 -4.70
CA ARG A 283 -10.57 10.97 -4.45
C ARG A 283 -10.72 10.09 -3.22
N GLN A 284 -9.71 9.93 -2.38
CA GLN A 284 -9.77 8.92 -1.32
C GLN A 284 -9.92 9.52 0.07
N PHE A 285 -10.97 9.02 0.72
CA PHE A 285 -11.23 9.12 2.13
C PHE A 285 -10.53 7.97 2.87
N ILE A 286 -9.97 8.25 4.05
CA ILE A 286 -9.48 7.22 4.96
C ILE A 286 -10.67 6.78 5.85
N PRO A 287 -11.12 5.52 5.81
CA PRO A 287 -12.02 5.02 6.84
C PRO A 287 -11.20 4.87 8.13
N TRP A 288 -11.52 5.66 9.16
CA TRP A 288 -10.74 5.64 10.41
C TRP A 288 -10.91 4.35 11.23
N ASP A 289 -12.01 3.59 11.08
CA ASP A 289 -12.21 2.26 11.67
C ASP A 289 -13.53 1.66 11.13
N TYR A 290 -13.66 0.33 11.09
CA TYR A 290 -14.95 -0.34 10.86
C TYR A 290 -15.88 -0.29 12.09
N SER A 291 -15.37 0.03 13.28
CA SER A 291 -16.12 -0.03 14.54
C SER A 291 -16.37 1.30 15.27
N SER A 292 -15.77 2.41 14.82
CA SER A 292 -15.97 3.73 15.39
C SER A 292 -15.96 4.80 14.30
N VAL A 293 -16.85 5.80 14.45
CA VAL A 293 -17.14 6.93 13.53
C VAL A 293 -15.98 7.21 12.57
N THR A 294 -16.18 6.92 11.29
CA THR A 294 -15.19 7.04 10.23
C THR A 294 -14.85 8.50 9.96
N SER A 295 -13.97 9.11 10.75
CA SER A 295 -13.46 10.45 10.42
C SER A 295 -12.64 10.36 9.13
N ARG A 296 -13.12 10.98 8.04
CA ARG A 296 -12.45 10.93 6.75
C ARG A 296 -11.48 12.09 6.58
N LEU A 297 -10.25 11.78 6.20
CA LEU A 297 -9.21 12.76 5.83
C LEU A 297 -9.11 12.86 4.30
N LEU A 298 -9.11 14.08 3.79
CA LEU A 298 -8.94 14.40 2.37
C LEU A 298 -7.61 15.11 2.15
N LEU A 299 -6.82 14.66 1.18
CA LEU A 299 -5.63 15.37 0.70
C LEU A 299 -6.05 16.50 -0.24
N ILE A 300 -6.02 17.75 0.24
CA ILE A 300 -6.33 18.96 -0.54
C ILE A 300 -5.22 19.28 -1.53
N GLY A 301 -3.99 18.87 -1.21
CA GLY A 301 -2.84 19.02 -2.08
C GLY A 301 -1.55 19.09 -1.30
N PHE A 302 -0.50 19.58 -1.95
CA PHE A 302 0.82 19.67 -1.34
C PHE A 302 1.55 20.92 -1.84
N THR A 303 2.41 21.45 -1.00
CA THR A 303 3.41 22.46 -1.39
C THR A 303 4.73 21.76 -1.66
N TYR A 304 5.52 22.33 -2.56
CA TYR A 304 6.84 21.82 -2.92
C TYR A 304 7.81 22.99 -3.11
N GLY A 305 9.10 22.68 -3.03
CA GLY A 305 10.17 23.64 -3.28
C GLY A 305 11.49 22.95 -3.57
N SER A 306 12.56 23.72 -3.72
CA SER A 306 13.89 23.20 -4.04
C SER A 306 14.59 22.51 -2.86
N ARG A 307 14.02 22.57 -1.65
CA ARG A 307 14.54 21.92 -0.45
C ARG A 307 13.50 21.00 0.18
N PRO A 308 13.88 19.87 0.80
CA PRO A 308 12.94 18.95 1.43
C PRO A 308 12.00 19.61 2.45
N GLU A 309 12.46 20.58 3.24
CA GLU A 309 11.66 21.22 4.29
C GLU A 309 10.53 22.10 3.74
N GLN A 310 10.55 22.42 2.44
CA GLN A 310 9.52 23.17 1.76
C GLN A 310 8.35 22.30 1.29
N TRP A 311 8.50 20.97 1.38
CA TRP A 311 7.46 20.02 1.02
C TRP A 311 6.52 19.77 2.19
N LYS A 312 5.22 19.98 1.96
CA LYS A 312 4.18 19.75 2.97
C LYS A 312 2.92 19.22 2.31
N LEU A 313 2.23 18.33 3.00
CA LEU A 313 0.92 17.82 2.61
C LEU A 313 -0.15 18.62 3.34
N TRP A 314 -1.24 18.95 2.64
CA TRP A 314 -2.35 19.72 3.18
C TRP A 314 -3.59 18.84 3.22
N TRP A 315 -4.14 18.67 4.42
CA TRP A 315 -5.27 17.81 4.67
C TRP A 315 -6.43 18.61 5.23
N THR A 316 -7.63 18.11 5.00
CA THR A 316 -8.86 18.57 5.67
C THR A 316 -9.66 17.36 6.12
N TRP A 317 -10.49 17.56 7.13
CA TRP A 317 -11.48 16.58 7.52
C TRP A 317 -12.74 16.74 6.66
N GLU A 318 -13.42 15.65 6.33
CA GLU A 318 -14.64 15.72 5.49
C GLU A 318 -15.70 16.68 6.04
N TYR A 319 -15.80 16.83 7.37
CA TYR A 319 -16.81 17.70 7.98
C TYR A 319 -16.50 19.19 7.76
N GLU A 320 -15.27 19.54 7.42
CA GLU A 320 -14.89 20.90 7.07
C GLU A 320 -15.37 21.27 5.66
N ASP A 321 -15.48 20.32 4.74
CA ASP A 321 -16.08 20.55 3.41
C ASP A 321 -17.58 20.88 3.57
N TYR A 322 -18.30 20.20 4.46
CA TYR A 322 -19.70 20.52 4.78
C TYR A 322 -19.87 21.82 5.56
N ALA A 323 -18.81 22.37 6.17
CA ALA A 323 -18.93 23.65 6.85
C ALA A 323 -19.29 24.76 5.84
N GLY A 324 -18.75 24.72 4.62
CA GLY A 324 -19.10 25.66 3.56
C GLY A 324 -20.58 25.58 3.19
N GLU A 325 -21.07 24.38 2.86
CA GLU A 325 -22.49 24.15 2.54
C GLU A 325 -23.42 24.50 3.69
N PHE A 326 -23.01 24.19 4.93
CA PHE A 326 -23.75 24.55 6.13
C PHE A 326 -23.88 26.07 6.26
N TRP A 327 -22.78 26.82 6.10
CA TRP A 327 -22.81 28.28 6.16
C TRP A 327 -23.63 28.88 5.03
N ASP A 328 -23.50 28.37 3.80
CA ASP A 328 -24.31 28.79 2.65
C ASP A 328 -25.81 28.54 2.91
N LEU A 329 -26.16 27.40 3.52
CA LEU A 329 -27.54 27.08 3.86
C LEU A 329 -28.09 28.00 4.96
N VAL A 330 -27.31 28.28 6.01
CA VAL A 330 -27.66 29.21 7.09
C VAL A 330 -27.85 30.64 6.54
N GLU A 331 -26.96 31.10 5.67
CA GLU A 331 -27.01 32.45 5.10
C GLU A 331 -28.12 32.63 4.07
N SER A 332 -28.46 31.58 3.31
CA SER A 332 -29.44 31.67 2.23
C SER A 332 -30.88 31.93 2.69
N GLN A 333 -31.21 31.78 4.00
CA GLN A 333 -32.54 31.94 4.64
C GLN A 333 -33.74 31.23 3.97
N ARG A 334 -33.53 30.51 2.86
CA ARG A 334 -34.59 29.90 2.05
C ARG A 334 -34.98 28.51 2.54
N PHE A 335 -34.18 27.91 3.41
CA PHE A 335 -34.45 26.59 3.97
C PHE A 335 -34.76 26.67 5.47
N LYS A 336 -35.90 26.13 5.89
CA LYS A 336 -36.12 25.74 7.29
C LYS A 336 -35.13 24.61 7.59
N MET A 337 -34.31 24.75 8.64
CA MET A 337 -33.38 23.70 9.07
C MET A 337 -34.10 22.34 9.15
N PRO A 338 -33.61 21.29 8.46
CA PRO A 338 -34.08 19.94 8.68
C PRO A 338 -33.66 19.51 10.09
N GLY A 339 -34.61 19.54 11.01
CA GLY A 339 -34.39 19.26 12.44
C GLY A 339 -35.68 18.99 13.21
N SER A 340 -36.81 18.79 12.53
CA SER A 340 -37.92 18.06 13.16
C SER A 340 -37.47 16.61 13.26
N TRP A 341 -36.97 16.23 14.43
CA TRP A 341 -36.59 14.86 14.77
C TRP A 341 -37.65 13.91 14.25
N VAL A 342 -37.27 13.04 13.32
CA VAL A 342 -38.13 11.94 12.91
C VAL A 342 -37.94 10.89 13.99
N ASP A 343 -38.94 10.69 14.85
CA ASP A 343 -38.91 9.78 16.00
C ASP A 343 -38.88 8.28 15.62
N GLU A 344 -38.53 7.95 14.37
CA GLU A 344 -38.50 6.58 13.91
C GLU A 344 -37.18 5.91 14.34
N PRO A 345 -37.25 4.76 15.04
CA PRO A 345 -36.06 4.04 15.45
C PRO A 345 -35.37 3.46 14.20
N TRP A 346 -34.14 3.92 13.95
CA TRP A 346 -33.29 3.42 12.89
C TRP A 346 -32.75 2.03 13.26
N ASP A 347 -32.87 1.07 12.34
CA ASP A 347 -32.17 -0.21 12.43
C ASP A 347 -30.67 0.03 12.14
N CYS A 348 -29.77 -0.61 12.89
CA CYS A 348 -28.33 -0.43 12.73
C CYS A 348 -27.81 -1.02 11.41
N ASP A 349 -28.48 -2.06 10.89
CA ASP A 349 -28.10 -2.68 9.62
C ASP A 349 -28.45 -1.78 8.42
N ASP A 350 -29.53 -1.01 8.52
CA ASP A 350 -29.94 -0.04 7.49
C ASP A 350 -28.96 1.14 7.40
N PHE A 351 -28.39 1.58 8.53
CA PHE A 351 -27.39 2.65 8.55
C PHE A 351 -26.14 2.29 7.75
N VAL A 352 -25.59 1.08 7.94
CA VAL A 352 -24.36 0.65 7.25
C VAL A 352 -24.57 0.54 5.74
N LEU A 353 -25.73 0.03 5.32
CA LEU A 353 -26.07 -0.09 3.90
C LEU A 353 -26.31 1.29 3.25
N GLU A 354 -27.00 2.19 3.94
CA GLU A 354 -27.26 3.53 3.42
C GLU A 354 -25.99 4.38 3.36
N GLU A 355 -25.10 4.29 4.36
CA GLU A 355 -23.81 4.98 4.33
C GLU A 355 -22.91 4.44 3.22
N ARG A 356 -22.94 3.13 2.94
CA ARG A 356 -22.25 2.55 1.78
C ARG A 356 -22.83 3.07 0.46
N ARG A 357 -24.16 3.17 0.33
CA ARG A 357 -24.79 3.73 -0.89
C ARG A 357 -24.45 5.20 -1.07
N ARG A 358 -24.43 5.99 0.00
CA ARG A 358 -23.97 7.38 -0.04
C ARG A 358 -22.53 7.47 -0.49
N GLN A 359 -21.67 6.59 0.01
CA GLN A 359 -20.28 6.48 -0.45
C GLN A 359 -20.22 6.19 -1.95
N ASP A 360 -20.98 5.21 -2.46
CA ASP A 360 -20.99 4.89 -3.89
C ASP A 360 -21.46 6.09 -4.73
N ILE A 361 -22.50 6.82 -4.27
CA ILE A 361 -23.00 8.03 -4.95
C ILE A 361 -21.95 9.14 -4.96
N TRP A 362 -21.27 9.37 -3.84
CA TRP A 362 -20.21 10.39 -3.74
C TRP A 362 -18.96 10.05 -4.54
N GLU A 363 -18.55 8.78 -4.60
CA GLU A 363 -17.46 8.34 -5.46
C GLU A 363 -17.76 8.60 -6.95
N MET A 364 -19.05 8.72 -7.30
CA MET A 364 -19.54 9.08 -8.63
C MET A 364 -19.77 10.58 -8.84
N GLU A 365 -19.82 11.41 -7.78
CA GLU A 365 -20.09 12.84 -7.88
C GLU A 365 -18.86 13.59 -8.45
N GLN A 366 -19.08 14.44 -9.45
CA GLN A 366 -17.98 15.17 -10.09
C GLN A 366 -17.55 16.34 -9.19
N ASN A 367 -16.27 16.38 -8.79
CA ASN A 367 -15.73 17.51 -8.05
C ASN A 367 -15.91 18.81 -8.85
N THR A 368 -16.83 19.67 -8.42
CA THR A 368 -16.78 21.09 -8.74
C THR A 368 -15.43 21.63 -8.27
N PRO A 369 -14.64 22.33 -9.09
CA PRO A 369 -13.33 22.82 -8.67
C PRO A 369 -13.50 23.74 -7.46
N LEU A 370 -12.89 23.36 -6.33
CA LEU A 370 -12.70 24.25 -5.19
C LEU A 370 -11.85 25.44 -5.64
N ILE A 371 -12.50 26.57 -5.93
CA ILE A 371 -11.83 27.83 -6.28
C ILE A 371 -11.33 28.49 -4.98
N TRP A 372 -10.22 27.98 -4.46
CA TRP A 372 -9.54 28.54 -3.28
C TRP A 372 -9.03 29.98 -3.46
N SER A 373 -9.01 30.51 -4.69
CA SER A 373 -8.61 31.90 -4.96
C SER A 373 -9.62 32.95 -4.45
N GLU A 374 -10.82 32.54 -4.05
CA GLU A 374 -11.81 33.44 -3.45
C GLU A 374 -11.62 33.62 -1.93
N TYR A 375 -11.14 32.60 -1.21
CA TYR A 375 -10.96 32.64 0.25
C TYR A 375 -9.76 33.48 0.73
N ARG A 376 -8.77 33.79 -0.13
CA ARG A 376 -7.58 34.60 0.23
C ARG A 376 -7.65 36.08 -0.14
N LYS A 377 -8.82 36.64 -0.44
CA LYS A 377 -8.98 38.10 -0.55
C LYS A 377 -9.25 38.78 0.81
N ILE A 378 -8.59 38.35 1.88
CA ILE A 378 -8.48 39.20 3.07
C ILE A 378 -7.36 40.22 2.76
N ARG A 379 -7.75 41.38 2.23
CA ARG A 379 -6.86 42.54 2.22
C ARG A 379 -6.58 42.91 3.68
N PRO A 380 -5.33 43.20 4.08
CA PRO A 380 -5.09 43.82 5.37
C PRO A 380 -5.86 45.16 5.42
N PRO A 381 -6.48 45.50 6.57
CA PRO A 381 -7.20 46.76 6.70
C PRO A 381 -6.24 47.93 6.45
N SER A 382 -6.66 48.85 5.59
CA SER A 382 -6.00 50.12 5.30
C SER A 382 -6.06 51.08 6.47
#